data_AF-A0A418TBQ1-F1
#
_entry.id   AF-A0A418TBQ1-F1
#
_cell.length_a   1.000
_cell.length_b   1.000
_cell.length_c   1.000
_cell.angle_alpha   90.00
_cell.angle_beta   90.00
_cell.angle_gamma   90.00
#
_symmetry.space_group_name_H-M   'P 1'
#
loop_
_entity.id
_entity.type
_entity.pdbx_description
1 polymer ?
#
loop_
_entity_poly.entity_id
_entity_poly.type
_entity_poly.pdbx_seq_one_letter_code
_entity_poly.pdbx_strand_id
1 'polypeptide(L)' 'MEITEAGSREIIINLLFSYSTKEKDSPSAFEIMAVEQALPFIKAELEASTYNSYMEWIQRHKEMML' A
#
# COMPACT_ATOMS: atom_id res chain seq x y z
N MET A 1 2.89 21.69 13.08
CA MET A 1 3.46 21.26 11.78
C MET A 1 2.30 21.04 10.84
N GLU A 2 2.25 21.78 9.74
CA GLU A 2 1.35 21.42 8.64
C GLU A 2 1.95 20.23 7.89
N ILE A 3 1.15 19.19 7.69
CA ILE A 3 1.52 18.08 6.82
C ILE A 3 1.27 18.58 5.40
N THR A 4 2.34 18.74 4.63
CA THR A 4 2.25 19.10 3.22
C THR A 4 1.85 17.87 2.40
N GLU A 5 1.28 18.09 1.21
CA GLU A 5 0.87 17.00 0.32
C GLU A 5 2.03 16.05 -0.02
N ALA A 6 3.24 16.59 -0.19
CA ALA A 6 4.45 15.80 -0.38
C ALA A 6 4.80 14.95 0.85
N GLY A 7 4.67 15.51 2.07
CA GLY A 7 4.89 14.76 3.32
C GLY A 7 3.89 13.62 3.51
N SER A 8 2.61 13.83 3.16
CA SER A 8 1.60 12.76 3.17
C SER A 8 1.95 11.61 2.23
N ARG A 9 2.47 11.92 1.03
CA ARG A 9 2.89 10.90 0.05
C ARG A 9 4.05 10.05 0.56
N GLU A 10 5.06 10.67 1.16
CA GLU A 10 6.23 9.96 1.72
C GLU A 10 5.83 9.02 2.87
N ILE A 11 4.88 9.44 3.73
CA ILE A 11 4.31 8.59 4.78
C ILE A 11 3.60 7.37 4.18
N ILE A 12 2.81 7.56 3.11
CA ILE A 12 2.11 6.47 2.43
C ILE A 12 3.10 5.47 1.81
N ILE A 13 4.14 5.95 1.14
CA ILE A 13 5.18 5.08 0.54
C ILE A 13 5.86 4.24 1.61
N ASN A 14 6.23 4.85 2.74
CA ASN A 14 6.86 4.14 3.86
C ASN A 14 5.94 3.10 4.51
N LEU A 15 4.64 3.39 4.61
CA LEU A 15 3.62 2.43 5.05
C LEU A 15 3.55 1.22 4.10
N LEU A 16 3.54 1.46 2.79
CA LEU A 16 3.47 0.39 1.78
C LEU A 16 4.71 -0.51 1.81
N PHE A 17 5.90 0.07 1.94
CA PHE A 17 7.14 -0.69 2.14
C PHE A 17 7.10 -1.54 3.42
N SER A 18 6.52 -1.02 4.49
CA SER A 18 6.39 -1.76 5.75
C SER A 18 5.47 -2.97 5.60
N TYR A 19 4.42 -2.88 4.77
CA TYR A 19 3.53 -4.00 4.50
C TYR A 19 4.10 -5.02 3.52
N SER A 20 4.84 -4.59 2.50
CA SER A 20 5.44 -5.51 1.51
C SER A 20 6.61 -6.33 2.05
N THR A 21 7.21 -5.90 3.17
CA THR A 21 8.37 -6.57 3.81
C THR A 21 8.00 -7.42 5.03
N LYS A 22 6.73 -7.44 5.47
CA LYS A 22 6.22 -8.40 6.47
C LYS A 22 6.09 -9.79 5.84
N GLU A 23 7.22 -10.44 5.55
CA GLU A 23 7.27 -11.78 4.94
C GLU A 23 6.71 -12.90 5.84
N LYS A 24 6.42 -12.63 7.12
CA LYS A 24 6.04 -13.66 8.11
C LYS A 24 4.62 -13.57 8.66
N ASP A 25 3.90 -12.46 8.44
CA ASP A 25 2.55 -12.28 8.96
C ASP A 25 1.59 -11.97 7.80
N SER A 26 0.54 -12.78 7.65
CA SER A 26 -0.55 -12.45 6.73
C SER A 26 -1.16 -11.09 7.13
N PRO A 27 -1.24 -10.11 6.22
CA PRO A 27 -1.82 -8.81 6.52
C PRO A 27 -3.27 -8.97 6.96
N SER A 28 -3.66 -8.21 7.99
CA SER A 28 -5.04 -8.11 8.42
C SER A 28 -5.91 -7.44 7.35
N ALA A 29 -7.22 -7.66 7.40
CA ALA A 29 -8.17 -7.00 6.50
C ALA A 29 -8.07 -5.46 6.56
N PHE A 30 -7.75 -4.91 7.73
CA PHE A 30 -7.54 -3.47 7.91
C PHE A 30 -6.28 -2.98 7.17
N GLU A 31 -5.18 -3.72 7.24
CA GLU A 31 -3.94 -3.37 6.53
C GLU A 31 -4.14 -3.43 5.01
N ILE A 32 -4.83 -4.45 4.50
CA ILE A 32 -5.20 -4.54 3.07
C ILE A 32 -6.03 -3.34 2.63
N MET A 33 -7.07 -2.99 3.40
CA MET A 33 -7.95 -1.85 3.09
C MET A 33 -7.17 -0.52 3.12
N ALA A 34 -6.28 -0.32 4.09
CA ALA A 34 -5.47 0.87 4.20
C ALA A 34 -4.56 1.05 2.97
N VAL A 35 -3.92 -0.03 2.52
CA VAL A 35 -3.08 -0.04 1.32
C VAL A 35 -3.92 0.26 0.06
N GLU A 36 -5.08 -0.38 -0.10
CA GLU A 36 -6.00 -0.15 -1.23
C GLU A 36 -6.45 1.31 -1.34
N GLN A 37 -6.77 1.94 -0.20
CA GLN A 37 -7.19 3.35 -0.19
C GLN A 37 -6.03 4.32 -0.41
N ALA A 38 -4.83 3.99 0.05
CA ALA A 38 -3.68 4.87 -0.03
C ALA A 38 -3.00 4.86 -1.41
N LEU A 39 -3.03 3.72 -2.12
CA LEU A 39 -2.29 3.51 -3.37
C LEU A 39 -2.60 4.55 -4.48
N PRO A 40 -3.86 4.98 -4.71
CA PRO A 40 -4.16 5.99 -5.74
C PRO A 40 -3.48 7.35 -5.51
N PHE A 41 -3.24 7.73 -4.25
CA PHE A 41 -2.65 9.02 -3.88
C PHE A 41 -1.17 9.14 -4.24
N ILE A 42 -0.50 8.01 -4.44
CA ILE A 42 0.92 7.96 -4.78
C ILE A 42 1.17 7.38 -6.18
N LYS A 43 0.11 7.16 -6.97
CA LYS A 43 0.22 6.56 -8.31
C LYS A 43 1.21 7.28 -9.22
N ALA A 44 1.26 8.61 -9.14
CA ALA A 44 2.16 9.43 -9.95
C ALA A 44 3.64 9.29 -9.54
N GLU A 45 3.91 8.83 -8.32
CA GLU A 45 5.25 8.69 -7.74
C GLU A 45 5.83 7.28 -7.89
N LEU A 46 4.99 6.32 -8.31
CA LEU A 46 5.39 4.93 -8.47
C LEU A 46 5.61 4.58 -9.94
N GLU A 47 6.59 3.72 -10.21
CA GLU A 47 6.65 3.01 -11.48
C GLU A 47 5.39 2.16 -11.68
N ALA A 48 4.90 2.05 -12.91
CA ALA A 48 3.70 1.29 -13.24
C ALA A 48 3.79 -0.18 -12.80
N SER A 49 4.97 -0.79 -12.94
CA SER A 49 5.28 -2.15 -12.46
C SER A 49 5.04 -2.27 -10.95
N THR A 50 5.60 -1.34 -10.16
CA THR A 50 5.49 -1.31 -8.70
C THR A 50 4.04 -1.11 -8.25
N TYR A 51 3.32 -0.18 -8.88
CA TYR A 51 1.90 0.05 -8.62
C TYR A 51 1.08 -1.23 -8.87
N ASN A 52 1.31 -1.90 -10.00
CA ASN A 52 0.62 -3.13 -10.36
C ASN A 52 0.94 -4.27 -9.38
N SER A 53 2.19 -4.40 -8.93
CA SER A 53 2.56 -5.39 -7.92
C SER A 53 1.81 -5.19 -6.59
N TYR A 54 1.58 -3.94 -6.17
CA TYR A 54 0.75 -3.66 -4.99
C TYR A 54 -0.72 -4.03 -5.23
N MET A 55 -1.29 -3.70 -6.40
CA MET A 55 -2.66 -4.09 -6.75
C MET A 55 -2.86 -5.61 -6.76
N GLU A 56 -1.91 -6.35 -7.35
CA GLU A 56 -1.94 -7.81 -7.36
C GLU A 56 -1.81 -8.38 -5.93
N TRP A 57 -0.94 -7.81 -5.10
CA TRP A 57 -0.80 -8.20 -3.71
C TRP A 57 -2.09 -8.00 -2.92
N ILE A 58 -2.77 -6.85 -3.10
CA ILE A 58 -4.09 -6.57 -2.49
C ILE A 58 -5.10 -7.64 -2.92
N GLN A 59 -5.21 -7.90 -4.23
CA GLN A 59 -6.18 -8.84 -4.77
C GLN A 59 -5.98 -10.26 -4.23
N ARG A 60 -4.74 -10.76 -4.24
CA ARG A 60 -4.41 -12.09 -3.70
C ARG A 60 -4.85 -12.25 -2.25
N HIS A 61 -4.65 -11.23 -1.41
CA HIS A 61 -5.02 -11.31 0.00
C HIS A 61 -6.53 -11.17 0.23
N LYS A 62 -7.25 -10.38 -0.59
CA LYS A 62 -8.72 -10.31 -0.52
C LYS A 62 -9.35 -11.66 -0.87
N GLU A 63 -8.78 -12.40 -1.82
CA GLU A 63 -9.25 -13.74 -2.20
C GLU A 63 -9.02 -14.79 -1.10
N MET A 64 -7.94 -14.68 -0.32
CA MET A 64 -7.68 -15.60 0.81
C MET A 64 -8.56 -15.38 2.03
N MET A 65 -9.26 -14.24 2.10
CA MET A 65 -10.15 -13.87 3.21
C MET A 65 -11.61 -14.24 2.97
N LEU A 66 -11.96 -14.69 1.76
CA LEU A 66 -13.29 -15.15 1.33
C LEU A 66 -13.40 -16.67 1.47
#